data_AF-A0A9P5NPM8-F1
#
_entry.id   AF-A0A9P5NPM8-F1
#
_cell.length_a   1.000
_cell.length_b   1.000
_cell.length_c   1.000
_cell.angle_alpha   90.00
_cell.angle_beta   90.00
_cell.angle_gamma   90.00
#
_symmetry.space_group_name_H-M   'P 1'
#
loop_
_entity.id
_entity.type
_entity.pdbx_description
1 polymer ?
#
loop_
_entity_poly.entity_id
_entity_poly.type
_entity_poly.pdbx_seq_one_letter_code
_entity_poly.pdbx_strand_id
1 'polypeptide(L)'
;MTFWGGWICGKLGGPAEGCFGRPITSVTDLPDGSKCCITEGGHIHGMGGVAEPFPAEHCIAKYKPVAPVSPFGVGPGGHLVNINNNSLPYVIYGEIWYIWKSLGQTDSGWGRPLTDEQELDDGGRCSVFEGGHIHSYGGIAKGYPAEHCTARYKLTTRALIWNQMVWLCMPPNFQRKWSQLAVLTQPLARKSVVQLLGEPWNRLHDNPNKPGQNFHFMSGLLVSLNNAESSQSPGGSHRPYSPQAGGYLGASQQGMGGLQVAQNDLPFELTQPFAVYGPIYEFFRREQGLEGKFGRPLCDEQDLGDGGRCQIFEGGHIHMYNGIAKEASPQGCTAPYQPQAPPPPPSSLSPNPNFPSSGAVHHHPDWSQSGAGGYGGGGNHGSGYQATPQPQIYGQKNASKRPGGFWYCLTGIDLNQAPEECGPCTRDT
;
A
#
# COMPACT_ATOMS: atom_id res chain seq x y z
N MET A 1 38.30 7.33 -39.39
CA MET A 1 37.66 7.48 -38.07
C MET A 1 36.34 6.73 -37.94
N THR A 2 35.60 6.46 -39.02
CA THR A 2 34.30 5.74 -39.03
C THR A 2 34.39 4.22 -38.77
N PHE A 3 35.57 3.63 -38.91
CA PHE A 3 35.74 2.16 -38.90
C PHE A 3 35.63 1.52 -37.52
N TRP A 4 35.81 2.26 -36.42
CA TRP A 4 35.86 1.69 -35.06
C TRP A 4 34.52 1.78 -34.31
N GLY A 5 33.79 2.89 -34.46
CA GLY A 5 32.44 3.03 -33.89
C GLY A 5 31.45 2.03 -34.47
N GLY A 6 31.58 1.68 -35.76
CA GLY A 6 30.79 0.60 -36.37
C GLY A 6 31.26 -0.81 -35.98
N TRP A 7 32.53 -0.98 -35.60
CA TRP A 7 33.10 -2.31 -35.30
C TRP A 7 32.74 -2.80 -33.90
N ILE A 8 32.67 -1.90 -32.91
CA ILE A 8 32.18 -2.22 -31.56
C ILE A 8 30.67 -2.53 -31.60
N CYS A 9 29.86 -1.72 -32.29
CA CYS A 9 28.42 -1.97 -32.46
C CYS A 9 28.09 -3.17 -33.37
N GLY A 10 29.00 -3.58 -34.26
CA GLY A 10 28.76 -4.67 -35.21
C GLY A 10 29.03 -6.07 -34.65
N LYS A 11 29.95 -6.21 -33.69
CA LYS A 11 30.31 -7.51 -33.09
C LYS A 11 29.69 -7.79 -31.72
N LEU A 12 29.23 -6.77 -31.00
CA LEU A 12 28.64 -6.91 -29.65
C LEU A 12 27.10 -6.83 -29.64
N GLY A 13 26.46 -6.94 -30.81
CA GLY A 13 25.04 -6.61 -30.98
C GLY A 13 24.88 -5.08 -31.12
N GLY A 14 23.82 -4.64 -31.79
CA GLY A 14 23.57 -3.21 -32.02
C GLY A 14 23.54 -2.39 -30.72
N PRO A 15 23.47 -1.04 -30.82
CA PRO A 15 23.69 -0.10 -29.72
C PRO A 15 22.77 -0.22 -28.47
N ALA A 16 21.91 -1.23 -28.40
CA ALA A 16 20.99 -1.48 -27.30
C ALA A 16 20.94 -2.94 -26.78
N GLU A 17 21.66 -3.90 -27.35
CA GLU A 17 21.44 -5.34 -27.03
C GLU A 17 22.65 -6.07 -26.41
N GLY A 18 23.80 -5.40 -26.29
CA GLY A 18 24.98 -5.98 -25.63
C GLY A 18 24.92 -5.89 -24.11
N CYS A 19 25.46 -6.90 -23.41
CA CYS A 19 25.56 -6.95 -21.94
C CYS A 19 26.37 -5.81 -21.28
N PHE A 20 26.97 -4.93 -22.09
CA PHE A 20 27.78 -3.80 -21.63
C PHE A 20 26.99 -2.47 -21.59
N GLY A 21 25.72 -2.45 -21.97
CA GLY A 21 24.89 -1.24 -21.95
C GLY A 21 25.39 -0.12 -22.86
N ARG A 22 24.87 1.10 -22.67
CA ARG A 22 25.15 2.23 -23.57
C ARG A 22 26.54 2.83 -23.31
N PRO A 23 27.23 3.33 -24.36
CA PRO A 23 28.50 4.05 -24.20
C PRO A 23 28.26 5.39 -23.49
N ILE A 24 28.98 5.61 -22.40
CA ILE A 24 29.00 6.83 -21.59
C ILE A 24 30.02 7.83 -22.16
N THR A 25 31.14 7.34 -22.69
CA THR A 25 32.19 8.17 -23.27
C THR A 25 32.43 7.85 -24.73
N SER A 26 32.98 8.80 -25.48
CA SER A 26 33.59 8.51 -26.78
C SER A 26 34.84 7.63 -26.62
N VAL A 27 35.20 6.92 -27.69
CA VAL A 27 36.43 6.13 -27.75
C VAL A 27 37.63 7.06 -27.59
N THR A 28 38.48 6.76 -26.61
CA THR A 28 39.69 7.54 -26.30
C THR A 28 40.93 6.70 -26.60
N ASP A 29 41.91 7.30 -27.28
CA ASP A 29 43.23 6.69 -27.51
C ASP A 29 44.07 6.74 -26.22
N LEU A 30 44.67 5.60 -25.87
CA LEU A 30 45.54 5.46 -24.71
C LEU A 30 47.03 5.54 -25.12
N PRO A 31 47.93 5.93 -24.20
CA PRO A 31 49.36 6.11 -24.50
C PRO A 31 50.09 4.86 -25.00
N ASP A 32 49.57 3.67 -24.71
CA ASP A 32 50.10 2.38 -25.16
C ASP A 32 49.62 2.00 -26.58
N GLY A 33 48.85 2.88 -27.24
CA GLY A 33 48.28 2.65 -28.57
C GLY A 33 46.97 1.84 -28.55
N SER A 34 46.46 1.46 -27.37
CA SER A 34 45.13 0.87 -27.23
C SER A 34 44.04 1.95 -27.25
N LYS A 35 42.79 1.52 -27.37
CA LYS A 35 41.60 2.37 -27.34
C LYS A 35 40.69 1.95 -26.20
N CYS A 36 40.09 2.91 -25.50
CA CYS A 36 39.16 2.65 -24.40
C CYS A 36 37.82 3.33 -24.64
N CYS A 37 36.73 2.64 -24.31
CA CYS A 37 35.36 3.18 -24.25
C CYS A 37 34.75 2.81 -22.89
N ILE A 38 34.09 3.75 -22.23
CA ILE A 38 33.35 3.49 -20.99
C ILE A 38 31.88 3.33 -21.35
N THR A 39 31.27 2.25 -20.87
CA THR A 39 29.85 1.94 -21.03
C THR A 39 29.18 1.79 -19.66
N GLU A 40 27.85 1.69 -19.64
CA GLU A 40 27.08 1.43 -18.41
C GLU A 40 27.52 0.13 -17.72
N GLY A 41 27.94 -0.86 -18.51
CA GLY A 41 28.40 -2.19 -18.09
C GLY A 41 29.89 -2.30 -17.76
N GLY A 42 30.67 -1.21 -17.80
CA GLY A 42 32.10 -1.22 -17.48
C GLY A 42 33.00 -0.60 -18.56
N HIS A 43 34.28 -0.97 -18.57
CA HIS A 43 35.26 -0.45 -19.53
C HIS A 43 35.55 -1.50 -20.60
N ILE A 44 35.59 -1.07 -21.86
CA ILE A 44 35.98 -1.90 -22.99
C ILE A 44 37.31 -1.35 -23.52
N HIS A 45 38.35 -2.17 -23.52
CA HIS A 45 39.63 -1.84 -24.13
C HIS A 45 39.77 -2.61 -25.44
N GLY A 46 40.37 -1.99 -26.45
CA GLY A 46 40.81 -2.74 -27.61
C GLY A 46 42.22 -2.42 -28.05
N MET A 47 42.96 -3.49 -28.33
CA MET A 47 44.34 -3.49 -28.78
C MET A 47 44.45 -4.46 -29.96
N GLY A 48 45.15 -4.06 -31.03
CA GLY A 48 45.36 -4.93 -32.20
C GLY A 48 44.07 -5.37 -32.93
N GLY A 49 42.97 -4.63 -32.77
CA GLY A 49 41.69 -4.99 -33.38
C GLY A 49 40.97 -6.14 -32.67
N VAL A 50 41.20 -6.33 -31.37
CA VAL A 50 40.35 -7.15 -30.49
C VAL A 50 39.86 -6.23 -29.36
N ALA A 51 38.58 -6.32 -29.01
CA ALA A 51 37.99 -5.57 -27.90
C ALA A 51 37.61 -6.53 -26.78
N GLU A 52 38.10 -6.29 -25.57
CA GLU A 52 37.87 -7.13 -24.39
C GLU A 52 37.39 -6.29 -23.19
N PRO A 53 36.58 -6.88 -22.30
CA PRO A 53 36.22 -6.25 -21.04
C PRO A 53 37.49 -6.03 -20.22
N PHE A 54 37.67 -4.81 -19.72
CA PHE A 54 38.88 -4.45 -18.99
C PHE A 54 38.52 -3.95 -17.58
N PRO A 55 39.18 -4.43 -16.52
CA PRO A 55 38.92 -3.94 -15.17
C PRO A 55 39.19 -2.43 -15.07
N ALA A 56 38.26 -1.69 -14.48
CA ALA A 56 38.32 -0.22 -14.41
C ALA A 56 39.58 0.27 -13.66
N GLU A 57 40.07 -0.50 -12.70
CA GLU A 57 41.29 -0.25 -11.93
C GLU A 57 42.55 -0.20 -12.79
N HIS A 58 42.58 -0.96 -13.89
CA HIS A 58 43.74 -1.03 -14.80
C HIS A 58 43.64 -0.01 -15.95
N CYS A 59 42.53 0.72 -16.06
CA CYS A 59 42.37 1.73 -17.10
C CYS A 59 43.31 2.92 -16.85
N ILE A 60 44.17 3.21 -17.83
CA ILE A 60 45.14 4.33 -17.81
C ILE A 60 44.57 5.64 -18.37
N ALA A 61 43.26 5.69 -18.65
CA ALA A 61 42.60 6.91 -19.12
C ALA A 61 42.75 8.05 -18.12
N LYS A 62 43.15 9.23 -18.63
CA LYS A 62 43.43 10.43 -17.82
C LYS A 62 42.17 10.99 -17.13
N TYR A 63 41.00 10.72 -17.71
CA TYR A 63 39.69 10.95 -17.11
C TYR A 63 39.12 9.60 -16.70
N LYS A 64 39.17 9.30 -15.40
CA LYS A 64 38.41 8.22 -14.78
C LYS A 64 37.15 8.88 -14.22
N PRO A 65 36.01 8.94 -14.96
CA PRO A 65 34.76 9.14 -14.24
C PRO A 65 34.75 8.04 -13.18
N VAL A 66 34.46 8.41 -11.93
CA VAL A 66 34.28 7.40 -10.87
C VAL A 66 33.22 6.47 -11.42
N ALA A 67 33.62 5.28 -11.87
CA ALA A 67 32.67 4.28 -12.32
C ALA A 67 31.66 4.16 -11.18
N PRO A 68 30.34 4.16 -11.45
CA PRO A 68 29.41 3.72 -10.43
C PRO A 68 30.00 2.43 -9.86
N VAL A 69 30.09 2.34 -8.53
CA VAL A 69 30.90 1.35 -7.77
C VAL A 69 30.51 -0.12 -8.03
N SER A 70 29.69 -0.39 -9.03
CA SER A 70 29.36 -1.69 -9.57
C SER A 70 29.07 -1.53 -11.07
N PRO A 71 29.77 -2.28 -11.96
CA PRO A 71 29.53 -2.26 -13.41
C PRO A 71 28.15 -2.81 -13.81
N PHE A 72 27.28 -3.17 -12.85
CA PHE A 72 25.90 -3.55 -13.11
C PHE A 72 24.88 -2.61 -12.43
N GLY A 73 25.31 -1.56 -11.73
CA GLY A 73 24.43 -0.85 -10.79
C GLY A 73 23.87 -1.75 -9.66
N VAL A 74 24.26 -3.03 -9.64
CA VAL A 74 23.96 -3.99 -8.59
C VAL A 74 24.88 -3.62 -7.43
N GLY A 75 24.41 -2.79 -6.51
CA GLY A 75 25.03 -2.75 -5.19
C GLY A 75 25.18 -4.19 -4.67
N PRO A 76 26.23 -4.55 -3.94
CA PRO A 76 26.56 -5.95 -3.60
C PRO A 76 25.38 -6.65 -2.90
N GLY A 77 24.57 -7.39 -3.65
CA GLY A 77 23.30 -7.86 -3.13
C GLY A 77 22.34 -8.31 -4.22
N GLY A 78 21.98 -9.59 -4.18
CA GLY A 78 20.93 -10.16 -5.01
C GLY A 78 20.54 -11.53 -4.50
N HIS A 79 19.37 -12.00 -4.91
CA HIS A 79 18.86 -13.32 -4.59
C HIS A 79 18.10 -13.90 -5.76
N LEU A 80 18.31 -15.19 -6.01
CA LEU A 80 17.49 -15.98 -6.91
C LEU A 80 16.41 -16.66 -6.07
N VAL A 81 15.16 -16.26 -6.26
CA VAL A 81 14.03 -16.82 -5.51
C VAL A 81 13.23 -17.70 -6.44
N ASN A 82 13.07 -18.98 -6.07
CA ASN A 82 12.12 -19.83 -6.76
C ASN A 82 10.78 -19.86 -6.01
N ILE A 83 9.68 -19.72 -6.74
CA ILE A 83 8.33 -19.85 -6.15
C ILE A 83 8.05 -21.31 -5.80
N ASN A 84 8.44 -22.24 -6.68
CA ASN A 84 8.26 -23.68 -6.50
C ASN A 84 9.19 -24.46 -7.44
N ASN A 85 9.33 -25.77 -7.26
CA ASN A 85 10.22 -26.60 -8.08
C ASN A 85 9.88 -26.62 -9.59
N ASN A 86 8.70 -26.14 -9.99
CA ASN A 86 8.22 -26.11 -11.36
C ASN A 86 8.22 -24.70 -12.00
N SER A 87 8.61 -23.65 -11.26
CA SER A 87 8.77 -22.30 -11.80
C SER A 87 10.23 -21.98 -12.07
N LEU A 88 10.47 -21.05 -13.01
CA LEU A 88 11.78 -20.43 -13.15
C LEU A 88 12.09 -19.58 -11.92
N PRO A 89 13.35 -19.53 -11.46
CA PRO A 89 13.75 -18.62 -10.41
C PRO A 89 13.71 -17.18 -10.91
N TYR A 90 13.33 -16.25 -10.03
CA TYR A 90 13.33 -14.82 -10.28
C TYR A 90 14.54 -14.16 -9.63
N VAL A 91 15.14 -13.21 -10.35
CA VAL A 91 16.30 -12.44 -9.88
C VAL A 91 15.82 -11.15 -9.25
N ILE A 92 16.14 -10.96 -7.96
CA ILE A 92 15.90 -9.72 -7.23
C ILE A 92 17.24 -9.18 -6.77
N TYR A 93 17.57 -7.95 -7.16
CA TYR A 93 18.88 -7.34 -6.88
C TYR A 93 18.76 -5.84 -6.59
N GLY A 94 19.90 -5.23 -6.26
CA GLY A 94 19.98 -3.80 -6.00
C GLY A 94 19.09 -3.32 -4.85
N GLU A 95 18.55 -2.12 -4.99
CA GLU A 95 17.76 -1.41 -3.99
C GLU A 95 16.47 -2.14 -3.64
N ILE A 96 15.83 -2.76 -4.64
CA ILE A 96 14.64 -3.60 -4.47
C ILE A 96 14.96 -4.77 -3.55
N TRP A 97 16.09 -5.45 -3.77
CA TRP A 97 16.53 -6.54 -2.91
C TRP A 97 16.81 -6.07 -1.48
N TYR A 98 17.47 -4.92 -1.29
CA TYR A 98 17.78 -4.41 0.04
C TYR A 98 16.51 -4.12 0.85
N ILE A 99 15.51 -3.45 0.25
CA ILE A 99 14.27 -3.18 0.97
C ILE A 99 13.49 -4.47 1.23
N TRP A 100 13.35 -5.36 0.25
CA TRP A 100 12.67 -6.65 0.42
C TRP A 100 13.34 -7.50 1.52
N LYS A 101 14.68 -7.53 1.54
CA LYS A 101 15.46 -8.18 2.59
C LYS A 101 15.21 -7.57 3.97
N SER A 102 15.21 -6.24 4.07
CA SER A 102 14.96 -5.54 5.33
C SER A 102 13.56 -5.78 5.89
N LEU A 103 12.61 -6.10 5.01
CA LEU A 103 11.22 -6.38 5.36
C LEU A 103 11.00 -7.84 5.78
N GLY A 104 11.98 -8.72 5.61
CA GLY A 104 11.88 -10.14 5.95
C GLY A 104 11.81 -11.10 4.74
N GLN A 105 12.15 -10.64 3.53
CA GLN A 105 12.16 -11.47 2.32
C GLN A 105 10.82 -12.18 2.06
N THR A 106 10.84 -13.49 1.82
CA THR A 106 9.65 -14.33 1.60
C THR A 106 8.74 -14.43 2.81
N ASP A 107 9.26 -14.15 4.01
CA ASP A 107 8.51 -14.20 5.26
C ASP A 107 7.85 -12.84 5.56
N SER A 108 8.13 -11.83 4.74
CA SER A 108 7.47 -10.53 4.83
C SER A 108 6.05 -10.55 4.25
N GLY A 109 5.29 -9.49 4.52
CA GLY A 109 3.98 -9.31 3.90
C GLY A 109 4.02 -9.11 2.37
N TRP A 110 5.20 -8.94 1.78
CA TRP A 110 5.40 -8.90 0.34
C TRP A 110 5.47 -10.29 -0.28
N GLY A 111 5.86 -11.31 0.50
CA GLY A 111 6.02 -12.67 -0.01
C GLY A 111 7.10 -12.77 -1.07
N ARG A 112 6.84 -13.62 -2.07
CA ARG A 112 7.79 -13.98 -3.13
C ARG A 112 7.73 -13.04 -4.32
N PRO A 113 8.84 -12.84 -5.05
CA PRO A 113 8.80 -12.20 -6.35
C PRO A 113 8.06 -13.07 -7.36
N LEU A 114 7.37 -12.41 -8.28
CA LEU A 114 6.59 -12.99 -9.37
C LEU A 114 7.12 -12.57 -10.75
N THR A 115 8.00 -11.59 -10.78
CA THR A 115 8.73 -11.15 -11.95
C THR A 115 10.16 -10.81 -11.57
N ASP A 116 11.04 -10.86 -12.57
CA ASP A 116 12.30 -10.12 -12.51
C ASP A 116 12.03 -8.61 -12.44
N GLU A 117 13.08 -7.83 -12.22
CA GLU A 117 13.02 -6.38 -12.29
C GLU A 117 12.67 -5.91 -13.71
N GLN A 118 11.63 -5.07 -13.82
CA GLN A 118 11.11 -4.50 -15.05
C GLN A 118 11.35 -2.99 -15.07
N GLU A 119 11.57 -2.42 -16.26
CA GLU A 119 11.58 -0.97 -16.44
C GLU A 119 10.17 -0.37 -16.32
N LEU A 120 10.08 0.82 -15.73
CA LEU A 120 8.86 1.63 -15.67
C LEU A 120 8.96 2.79 -16.68
N ASP A 121 7.81 3.25 -17.19
CA ASP A 121 7.73 4.32 -18.21
C ASP A 121 8.36 5.66 -17.74
N ASP A 122 8.47 5.86 -16.43
CA ASP A 122 9.06 7.04 -15.79
C ASP A 122 10.57 6.89 -15.51
N GLY A 123 11.21 5.85 -16.05
CA GLY A 123 12.63 5.55 -15.86
C GLY A 123 12.95 4.89 -14.52
N GLY A 124 11.94 4.49 -13.76
CA GLY A 124 12.10 3.64 -12.59
C GLY A 124 12.29 2.17 -12.95
N ARG A 125 12.48 1.36 -11.92
CA ARG A 125 12.48 -0.10 -12.02
C ARG A 125 11.45 -0.69 -11.05
N CYS A 126 10.89 -1.86 -11.34
CA CYS A 126 9.85 -2.49 -10.52
C CYS A 126 9.98 -4.01 -10.52
N SER A 127 9.86 -4.62 -9.34
CA SER A 127 9.62 -6.06 -9.22
C SER A 127 8.24 -6.29 -8.63
N VAL A 128 7.51 -7.24 -9.22
CA VAL A 128 6.20 -7.69 -8.74
C VAL A 128 6.43 -8.77 -7.69
N PHE A 129 5.69 -8.67 -6.59
CA PHE A 129 5.67 -9.64 -5.50
C PHE A 129 4.24 -10.13 -5.24
N GLU A 130 4.08 -11.21 -4.48
CA GLU A 130 2.77 -11.69 -4.01
C GLU A 130 1.98 -10.55 -3.34
N GLY A 131 2.60 -9.82 -2.40
CA GLY A 131 1.94 -8.76 -1.63
C GLY A 131 1.89 -7.38 -2.29
N GLY A 132 2.37 -7.19 -3.52
CA GLY A 132 2.34 -5.90 -4.22
C GLY A 132 3.55 -5.69 -5.16
N HIS A 133 3.99 -4.45 -5.31
CA HIS A 133 5.16 -4.07 -6.09
C HIS A 133 6.21 -3.33 -5.27
N ILE A 134 7.48 -3.50 -5.59
CA ILE A 134 8.54 -2.64 -5.05
C ILE A 134 9.16 -1.90 -6.23
N HIS A 135 9.11 -0.57 -6.21
CA HIS A 135 9.67 0.28 -7.25
C HIS A 135 10.98 0.90 -6.76
N SER A 136 11.97 1.03 -7.64
CA SER A 136 13.24 1.72 -7.41
C SER A 136 13.37 2.92 -8.34
N TYR A 137 13.58 4.11 -7.76
CA TYR A 137 13.82 5.37 -8.47
C TYR A 137 15.10 6.02 -7.98
N GLY A 138 16.07 6.27 -8.87
CA GLY A 138 17.29 6.99 -8.52
C GLY A 138 18.04 6.44 -7.30
N GLY A 139 18.09 5.11 -7.15
CA GLY A 139 18.72 4.45 -6.00
C GLY A 139 17.88 4.40 -4.72
N ILE A 140 16.57 4.69 -4.80
CA ILE A 140 15.64 4.59 -3.66
C ILE A 140 14.54 3.61 -4.01
N ALA A 141 14.43 2.52 -3.24
CA ALA A 141 13.33 1.57 -3.37
C ALA A 141 12.20 1.85 -2.38
N LYS A 142 10.95 1.65 -2.82
CA LYS A 142 9.73 1.83 -2.02
C LYS A 142 8.68 0.81 -2.43
N GLY A 143 7.93 0.31 -1.46
CA GLY A 143 6.78 -0.57 -1.70
C GLY A 143 5.54 0.21 -2.16
N TYR A 144 4.82 -0.36 -3.12
CA TYR A 144 3.56 0.13 -3.68
C TYR A 144 2.51 -0.99 -3.69
N PRO A 145 1.24 -0.67 -3.40
CA PRO A 145 0.16 -1.63 -3.55
C PRO A 145 -0.03 -2.00 -5.03
N ALA A 146 -0.72 -3.12 -5.28
CA ALA A 146 -0.85 -3.70 -6.62
C ALA A 146 -1.43 -2.71 -7.65
N GLU A 147 -2.45 -1.95 -7.22
CA GLU A 147 -3.20 -0.97 -7.98
C GLU A 147 -2.39 0.27 -8.41
N HIS A 148 -1.28 0.58 -7.73
CA HIS A 148 -0.47 1.77 -8.01
C HIS A 148 0.74 1.51 -8.90
N CYS A 149 0.95 0.26 -9.33
CA CYS A 149 2.06 -0.06 -10.21
C CYS A 149 1.76 0.34 -11.65
N THR A 150 2.74 0.95 -12.30
CA THR A 150 2.70 1.37 -13.71
C THR A 150 3.49 0.43 -14.62
N ALA A 151 4.06 -0.67 -14.11
CA ALA A 151 4.83 -1.62 -14.91
C ALA A 151 4.01 -2.18 -16.08
N ARG A 152 4.69 -2.41 -17.19
CA ARG A 152 4.07 -2.89 -18.43
C ARG A 152 3.48 -4.29 -18.25
N TYR A 153 4.18 -5.17 -17.53
CA TYR A 153 3.66 -6.49 -17.16
C TYR A 153 3.18 -6.47 -15.72
N LYS A 154 1.93 -6.03 -15.55
CA LYS A 154 1.16 -6.27 -14.33
C LYS A 154 0.63 -7.68 -14.43
N LEU A 155 1.37 -8.65 -13.90
CA LEU A 155 0.72 -9.92 -13.58
C LEU A 155 -0.39 -9.58 -12.59
N THR A 156 -1.64 -9.75 -13.02
CA THR A 156 -2.78 -9.70 -12.13
C THR A 156 -2.60 -10.88 -11.19
N THR A 157 -1.95 -10.63 -10.06
CA THR A 157 -1.44 -11.68 -9.19
C THR A 157 -2.56 -12.59 -8.74
N ARG A 158 -2.74 -13.72 -9.42
CA ARG A 158 -3.40 -14.88 -8.84
C ARG A 158 -2.33 -15.55 -7.97
N ALA A 159 -2.42 -15.26 -6.68
CA ALA A 159 -1.60 -15.81 -5.61
C ALA A 159 -1.12 -17.25 -5.83
N LEU A 160 0.17 -17.43 -6.08
CA LEU A 160 0.76 -18.75 -6.26
C LEU A 160 1.99 -18.91 -5.35
N ILE A 161 1.74 -19.58 -4.20
CA ILE A 161 2.48 -20.76 -3.69
C ILE A 161 3.20 -20.67 -2.32
N TRP A 162 3.22 -19.58 -1.54
CA TRP A 162 3.60 -19.72 -0.09
C TRP A 162 2.47 -19.46 0.89
N ASN A 163 1.54 -18.56 0.56
CA ASN A 163 0.37 -18.27 1.38
C ASN A 163 -0.94 -18.66 0.68
N GLN A 164 -1.00 -19.76 -0.09
CA GLN A 164 -2.25 -20.09 -0.77
C GLN A 164 -3.42 -20.26 0.20
N MET A 165 -3.25 -20.87 1.38
CA MET A 165 -4.39 -20.92 2.31
C MET A 165 -4.66 -19.56 2.94
N VAL A 166 -3.68 -18.94 3.58
CA VAL A 166 -3.94 -17.70 4.34
C VAL A 166 -4.27 -16.55 3.41
N TRP A 167 -3.46 -16.31 2.39
CA TRP A 167 -3.64 -15.18 1.48
C TRP A 167 -4.85 -15.37 0.58
N LEU A 168 -5.16 -16.58 0.06
CA LEU A 168 -6.45 -16.79 -0.62
C LEU A 168 -7.65 -16.71 0.33
N CYS A 169 -7.50 -17.04 1.62
CA CYS A 169 -8.57 -16.88 2.60
C CYS A 169 -8.70 -15.45 3.15
N MET A 170 -7.72 -14.58 2.89
CA MET A 170 -7.78 -13.19 3.29
C MET A 170 -8.49 -12.37 2.20
N PRO A 171 -9.60 -11.69 2.48
CA PRO A 171 -10.29 -10.89 1.48
C PRO A 171 -9.43 -9.73 0.94
N PRO A 172 -9.67 -9.25 -0.30
CA PRO A 172 -8.82 -8.24 -0.95
C PRO A 172 -8.57 -6.97 -0.13
N ASN A 173 -9.58 -6.48 0.61
CA ASN A 173 -9.41 -5.33 1.51
C ASN A 173 -8.45 -5.60 2.69
N PHE A 174 -8.45 -6.81 3.26
CA PHE A 174 -7.48 -7.22 4.27
C PHE A 174 -6.08 -7.38 3.68
N GLN A 175 -5.96 -7.93 2.47
CA GLN A 175 -4.67 -8.05 1.77
C GLN A 175 -4.05 -6.67 1.53
N ARG A 176 -4.83 -5.72 0.97
CA ARG A 176 -4.37 -4.34 0.77
C ARG A 176 -3.90 -3.70 2.07
N LYS A 177 -4.68 -3.88 3.16
CA LYS A 177 -4.30 -3.37 4.47
C LYS A 177 -2.99 -3.98 4.95
N TRP A 178 -2.86 -5.30 4.85
CA TRP A 178 -1.64 -6.01 5.23
C TRP A 178 -0.41 -5.50 4.48
N SER A 179 -0.50 -5.30 3.16
CA SER A 179 0.59 -4.73 2.36
C SER A 179 0.95 -3.31 2.77
N GLN A 180 -0.04 -2.47 3.11
CA GLN A 180 0.21 -1.13 3.67
C GLN A 180 0.94 -1.22 5.02
N LEU A 181 0.52 -2.12 5.91
CA LEU A 181 1.14 -2.32 7.21
C LEU A 181 2.56 -2.91 7.12
N ALA A 182 2.87 -3.63 6.04
CA ALA A 182 4.19 -4.22 5.84
C ALA A 182 5.30 -3.17 5.72
N VAL A 183 4.98 -1.97 5.19
CA VAL A 183 5.95 -0.87 5.05
C VAL A 183 5.94 0.10 6.21
N LEU A 184 4.94 0.02 7.09
CA LEU A 184 4.87 0.86 8.27
C LEU A 184 5.74 0.26 9.37
N THR A 185 6.73 1.04 9.83
CA THR A 185 7.58 0.66 10.96
C THR A 185 7.07 1.32 12.24
N GLN A 186 6.85 0.51 13.27
CA GLN A 186 6.48 1.01 14.58
C GLN A 186 7.75 1.58 15.26
N PRO A 187 7.80 2.88 15.64
CA PRO A 187 9.04 3.54 16.06
C PRO A 187 9.66 2.98 17.35
N LEU A 188 8.84 2.55 18.32
CA LEU A 188 9.30 2.06 19.62
C LEU A 188 9.90 0.64 19.52
N ALA A 189 9.30 -0.23 18.72
CA ALA A 189 9.71 -1.62 18.53
C ALA A 189 10.75 -1.78 17.42
N ARG A 190 10.89 -0.77 16.53
CA ARG A 190 11.74 -0.83 15.33
C ARG A 190 11.47 -2.06 14.47
N LYS A 191 10.21 -2.44 14.36
CA LYS A 191 9.71 -3.57 13.57
C LYS A 191 8.58 -3.09 12.67
N SER A 192 8.37 -3.76 11.54
CA SER A 192 7.19 -3.49 10.73
C SER A 192 5.92 -3.87 11.51
N VAL A 193 4.79 -3.22 11.21
CA VAL A 193 3.52 -3.54 11.88
C VAL A 193 3.12 -5.00 11.58
N VAL A 194 3.41 -5.49 10.38
CA VAL A 194 3.22 -6.91 10.03
C VAL A 194 4.03 -7.86 10.91
N GLN A 195 5.30 -7.54 11.19
CA GLN A 195 6.11 -8.33 12.13
C GLN A 195 5.55 -8.31 13.56
N LEU A 196 4.87 -7.22 13.96
CA LEU A 196 4.21 -7.11 15.26
C LEU A 196 2.86 -7.83 15.31
N LEU A 197 2.13 -7.90 14.20
CA LEU A 197 0.93 -8.74 14.08
C LEU A 197 1.32 -10.22 14.20
N GLY A 198 2.49 -10.59 13.67
CA GLY A 198 2.99 -11.96 13.67
C GLY A 198 2.34 -12.80 12.57
N GLU A 199 2.51 -14.12 12.66
CA GLU A 199 1.95 -15.02 11.65
C GLU A 199 0.41 -15.05 11.70
N PRO A 200 -0.24 -15.14 10.54
CA PRO A 200 -1.65 -15.46 10.43
C PRO A 200 -2.00 -16.73 11.20
N TRP A 201 -2.96 -16.67 12.12
CA TRP A 201 -3.29 -17.81 12.98
C TRP A 201 -4.61 -18.49 12.60
N ASN A 202 -5.66 -17.71 12.32
CA ASN A 202 -6.98 -18.24 11.98
C ASN A 202 -7.46 -17.77 10.60
N ARG A 203 -8.57 -18.39 10.17
CA ARG A 203 -9.34 -17.95 9.01
C ARG A 203 -10.08 -16.65 9.31
N LEU A 204 -10.63 -16.06 8.26
CA LEU A 204 -11.57 -14.95 8.36
C LEU A 204 -12.78 -15.34 9.21
N HIS A 205 -13.12 -14.50 10.19
CA HIS A 205 -14.29 -14.66 11.04
C HIS A 205 -15.25 -13.49 10.82
N ASP A 206 -16.54 -13.75 10.84
CA ASP A 206 -17.52 -12.67 10.96
C ASP A 206 -17.51 -12.12 12.39
N ASN A 207 -17.71 -10.83 12.54
CA ASN A 207 -17.81 -10.22 13.86
C ASN A 207 -19.12 -10.70 14.53
N PRO A 208 -19.08 -11.26 15.76
CA PRO A 208 -20.19 -12.00 16.35
C PRO A 208 -21.46 -11.18 16.61
N ASN A 209 -21.35 -9.85 16.74
CA ASN A 209 -22.45 -8.97 17.13
C ASN A 209 -22.62 -7.71 16.26
N LYS A 210 -21.79 -7.54 15.23
CA LYS A 210 -21.74 -6.31 14.42
C LYS A 210 -21.40 -6.68 12.97
N PRO A 211 -21.76 -5.85 11.97
CA PRO A 211 -21.24 -6.05 10.62
C PRO A 211 -19.71 -5.97 10.61
N GLY A 212 -19.11 -6.54 9.58
CA GLY A 212 -17.67 -6.63 9.45
C GLY A 212 -17.13 -8.02 9.77
N GLN A 213 -15.86 -8.18 9.43
CA GLN A 213 -15.11 -9.41 9.59
C GLN A 213 -13.84 -9.08 10.36
N ASN A 214 -13.17 -10.10 10.86
CA ASN A 214 -11.87 -9.97 11.47
C ASN A 214 -10.96 -11.12 11.03
N PHE A 215 -9.67 -10.86 11.07
CA PHE A 215 -8.63 -11.79 10.65
C PHE A 215 -7.54 -11.81 11.71
N HIS A 216 -7.38 -12.95 12.38
CA HIS A 216 -6.49 -13.08 13.53
C HIS A 216 -5.07 -13.45 13.13
N PHE A 217 -4.14 -12.85 13.85
CA PHE A 217 -2.71 -13.15 13.84
C PHE A 217 -2.27 -13.59 15.23
N MET A 218 -1.07 -14.17 15.33
CA MET A 218 -0.51 -14.62 16.61
C MET A 218 -0.44 -13.53 17.67
N SER A 219 -0.19 -12.28 17.27
CA SER A 219 0.03 -11.14 18.17
C SER A 219 -0.81 -9.91 17.77
N GLY A 220 -1.90 -10.14 17.03
CA GLY A 220 -2.82 -9.06 16.70
C GLY A 220 -4.02 -9.48 15.86
N LEU A 221 -4.70 -8.47 15.32
CA LEU A 221 -5.99 -8.60 14.65
C LEU A 221 -6.13 -7.52 13.58
N LEU A 222 -6.66 -7.90 12.42
CA LEU A 222 -7.27 -6.95 11.49
C LEU A 222 -8.79 -7.01 11.64
N VAL A 223 -9.46 -5.85 11.61
CA VAL A 223 -10.92 -5.77 11.79
C VAL A 223 -11.52 -4.85 10.72
N SER A 224 -12.45 -5.34 9.92
CA SER A 224 -13.29 -4.51 9.05
C SER A 224 -14.57 -4.11 9.79
N LEU A 225 -15.09 -2.92 9.47
CA LEU A 225 -16.37 -2.44 10.01
C LEU A 225 -17.58 -2.91 9.20
N ASN A 226 -17.36 -3.34 7.95
CA ASN A 226 -18.40 -3.66 6.98
C ASN A 226 -18.08 -4.97 6.24
N ASN A 227 -19.12 -5.73 5.86
CA ASN A 227 -19.04 -6.99 5.08
C ASN A 227 -19.17 -6.79 3.56
N ALA A 228 -18.98 -5.55 3.07
CA ALA A 228 -19.45 -5.14 1.75
C ALA A 228 -18.84 -5.91 0.56
N GLU A 229 -17.70 -6.59 0.72
CA GLU A 229 -17.03 -7.32 -0.37
C GLU A 229 -17.52 -8.78 -0.55
N SER A 230 -18.13 -9.43 0.45
CA SER A 230 -18.41 -10.88 0.37
C SER A 230 -19.72 -11.26 -0.31
N SER A 231 -20.67 -10.34 -0.47
CA SER A 231 -22.03 -10.65 -0.95
C SER A 231 -22.27 -10.41 -2.45
N GLN A 232 -21.32 -9.84 -3.19
CA GLN A 232 -21.43 -9.71 -4.65
C GLN A 232 -20.71 -10.85 -5.37
N SER A 233 -21.10 -12.09 -5.11
CA SER A 233 -20.93 -13.11 -6.15
C SER A 233 -21.90 -12.78 -7.29
N PRO A 234 -21.47 -12.76 -8.56
CA PRO A 234 -22.37 -12.54 -9.70
C PRO A 234 -23.24 -13.79 -9.89
N GLY A 235 -24.19 -13.98 -8.98
CA GLY A 235 -25.25 -14.94 -9.09
C GLY A 235 -26.18 -14.49 -10.20
N GLY A 236 -25.86 -14.93 -11.42
CA GLY A 236 -26.76 -14.87 -12.56
C GLY A 236 -28.10 -15.48 -12.16
N SER A 237 -29.07 -14.60 -11.93
CA SER A 237 -30.49 -14.92 -12.04
C SER A 237 -30.73 -15.29 -13.51
N HIS A 238 -30.45 -16.54 -13.88
CA HIS A 238 -31.10 -17.18 -15.01
C HIS A 238 -32.59 -17.27 -14.66
N ARG A 239 -33.33 -16.20 -14.98
CA ARG A 239 -34.77 -16.33 -15.22
C ARG A 239 -34.92 -17.30 -16.39
N PRO A 240 -35.67 -18.41 -16.26
CA PRO A 240 -36.03 -19.21 -17.42
C PRO A 240 -36.86 -18.32 -18.35
N TYR A 241 -36.38 -18.14 -19.58
CA TYR A 241 -37.14 -17.56 -20.67
C TYR A 241 -38.39 -18.42 -20.87
N SER A 242 -39.56 -17.88 -20.49
CA SER A 242 -40.84 -18.40 -20.94
C SER A 242 -41.18 -17.72 -22.27
N PRO A 243 -41.38 -18.46 -23.38
CA PRO A 243 -41.83 -17.87 -24.62
C PRO A 243 -43.35 -17.71 -24.56
N GLN A 244 -43.84 -16.48 -24.37
CA GLN A 244 -45.22 -16.15 -24.71
C GLN A 244 -45.30 -14.94 -25.64
N ALA A 245 -46.05 -15.20 -26.70
CA ALA A 245 -46.37 -14.38 -27.84
C ALA A 245 -47.01 -13.02 -27.51
N GLY A 246 -46.71 -12.04 -28.37
CA GLY A 246 -47.70 -11.21 -29.05
C GLY A 246 -48.46 -10.16 -28.23
N GLY A 247 -48.20 -8.89 -28.50
CA GLY A 247 -49.08 -7.79 -28.09
C GLY A 247 -48.56 -6.41 -28.50
N TYR A 248 -49.15 -5.84 -29.53
CA TYR A 248 -48.89 -4.50 -30.08
C TYR A 248 -49.41 -3.36 -29.18
N LEU A 249 -48.71 -2.22 -29.28
CA LEU A 249 -49.15 -0.81 -29.19
C LEU A 249 -49.75 -0.26 -27.89
N GLY A 250 -49.09 0.78 -27.38
CA GLY A 250 -49.65 1.71 -26.40
C GLY A 250 -48.68 2.85 -26.07
N ALA A 251 -48.66 3.88 -26.91
CA ALA A 251 -47.94 5.12 -26.65
C ALA A 251 -48.68 5.97 -25.60
N SER A 252 -47.96 6.54 -24.62
CA SER A 252 -48.22 7.92 -24.16
C SER A 252 -47.20 8.42 -23.12
N GLN A 253 -46.78 9.66 -23.39
CA GLN A 253 -46.43 10.75 -22.47
C GLN A 253 -45.18 10.64 -21.58
N GLN A 254 -44.15 11.30 -22.10
CA GLN A 254 -43.02 11.90 -21.42
C GLN A 254 -43.48 12.86 -20.31
N GLY A 255 -43.17 12.51 -19.06
CA GLY A 255 -43.10 13.44 -17.94
C GLY A 255 -41.64 13.67 -17.57
N MET A 256 -41.12 14.87 -17.86
CA MET A 256 -39.80 15.30 -17.38
C MET A 256 -39.88 15.63 -15.89
N GLY A 257 -39.61 14.65 -15.03
CA GLY A 257 -39.34 14.83 -13.61
C GLY A 257 -37.84 14.69 -13.35
N GLY A 258 -37.18 15.80 -13.01
CA GLY A 258 -35.75 15.85 -12.72
C GLY A 258 -35.37 14.96 -11.55
N LEU A 259 -34.61 13.90 -11.84
CA LEU A 259 -33.81 13.19 -10.87
C LEU A 259 -32.63 14.08 -10.47
N GLN A 260 -32.78 14.79 -9.35
CA GLN A 260 -31.63 15.22 -8.57
C GLN A 260 -30.97 13.94 -8.04
N VAL A 261 -29.93 13.48 -8.75
CA VAL A 261 -29.03 12.45 -8.25
C VAL A 261 -28.29 13.06 -7.08
N ALA A 262 -28.61 12.59 -5.87
CA ALA A 262 -27.97 13.00 -4.65
C ALA A 262 -26.46 12.76 -4.75
N GLN A 263 -25.71 13.80 -4.45
CA GLN A 263 -24.26 13.92 -4.59
C GLN A 263 -23.48 13.15 -3.49
N ASN A 264 -23.99 11.98 -3.08
CA ASN A 264 -23.42 11.11 -2.04
C ASN A 264 -22.94 9.74 -2.57
N ASP A 265 -23.02 9.49 -3.88
CA ASP A 265 -22.46 8.29 -4.52
C ASP A 265 -20.95 8.43 -4.76
N LEU A 266 -20.18 8.72 -3.71
CA LEU A 266 -18.79 8.25 -3.73
C LEU A 266 -18.87 6.73 -3.62
N PRO A 267 -18.30 5.97 -4.58
CA PRO A 267 -18.38 4.52 -4.59
C PRO A 267 -17.88 4.02 -3.24
N PHE A 268 -18.78 3.41 -2.46
CA PHE A 268 -18.57 2.92 -1.09
C PHE A 268 -17.09 2.68 -0.85
N GLU A 269 -16.41 3.68 -0.26
CA GLU A 269 -15.00 3.58 -0.01
C GLU A 269 -14.86 2.47 1.01
N LEU A 270 -14.46 1.31 0.52
CA LEU A 270 -14.56 0.06 1.25
C LEU A 270 -13.76 0.25 2.53
N THR A 271 -14.46 0.32 3.66
CA THR A 271 -13.86 0.77 4.91
C THR A 271 -12.69 -0.16 5.22
N GLN A 272 -11.48 0.37 5.07
CA GLN A 272 -10.27 -0.44 5.15
C GLN A 272 -10.22 -1.08 6.55
N PRO A 273 -9.78 -2.35 6.66
CA PRO A 273 -9.59 -2.97 7.96
C PRO A 273 -8.63 -2.16 8.83
N PHE A 274 -8.82 -2.20 10.14
CA PHE A 274 -7.95 -1.57 11.12
C PHE A 274 -7.12 -2.62 11.86
N ALA A 275 -5.85 -2.32 12.10
CA ALA A 275 -4.91 -3.20 12.80
C ALA A 275 -4.86 -2.90 14.29
N VAL A 276 -5.03 -3.95 15.10
CA VAL A 276 -4.84 -3.94 16.55
C VAL A 276 -3.69 -4.90 16.86
N TYR A 277 -2.58 -4.43 17.42
CA TYR A 277 -1.38 -5.25 17.67
C TYR A 277 -0.65 -4.85 18.95
N GLY A 278 0.37 -5.63 19.33
CA GLY A 278 1.28 -5.31 20.42
C GLY A 278 0.58 -5.17 21.79
N PRO A 279 1.08 -4.31 22.71
CA PRO A 279 0.50 -4.15 24.04
C PRO A 279 -0.97 -3.69 24.04
N ILE A 280 -1.38 -2.89 23.05
CA ILE A 280 -2.78 -2.48 22.90
C ILE A 280 -3.66 -3.70 22.62
N TYR A 281 -3.24 -4.58 21.70
CA TYR A 281 -3.95 -5.83 21.43
C TYR A 281 -4.02 -6.75 22.65
N GLU A 282 -2.93 -6.89 23.41
CA GLU A 282 -2.90 -7.69 24.63
C GLU A 282 -3.90 -7.19 25.67
N PHE A 283 -3.95 -5.87 25.88
CA PHE A 283 -4.96 -5.24 26.74
C PHE A 283 -6.37 -5.44 26.20
N PHE A 284 -6.59 -5.16 24.91
CA PHE A 284 -7.88 -5.33 24.24
C PHE A 284 -8.41 -6.76 24.36
N ARG A 285 -7.56 -7.76 24.12
CA ARG A 285 -7.89 -9.19 24.26
C ARG A 285 -8.26 -9.57 25.69
N ARG A 286 -7.54 -9.05 26.69
CA ARG A 286 -7.86 -9.26 28.12
C ARG A 286 -9.22 -8.66 28.50
N GLU A 287 -9.61 -7.58 27.85
CA GLU A 287 -10.91 -6.92 28.01
C GLU A 287 -11.98 -7.50 27.06
N GLN A 288 -11.84 -8.79 26.69
CA GLN A 288 -12.78 -9.57 25.84
C GLN A 288 -12.82 -9.16 24.35
N GLY A 289 -11.86 -8.37 23.87
CA GLY A 289 -11.70 -8.05 22.46
C GLY A 289 -12.93 -7.43 21.82
N LEU A 290 -13.33 -7.94 20.65
CA LEU A 290 -14.46 -7.42 19.87
C LEU A 290 -15.82 -7.57 20.56
N GLU A 291 -15.95 -8.52 21.49
CA GLU A 291 -17.16 -8.72 22.30
C GLU A 291 -17.14 -7.90 23.59
N GLY A 292 -16.00 -7.31 23.92
CA GLY A 292 -15.78 -6.52 25.12
C GLY A 292 -16.33 -5.10 25.05
N LYS A 293 -16.10 -4.35 26.14
CA LYS A 293 -16.59 -2.97 26.30
C LYS A 293 -16.06 -1.99 25.25
N PHE A 294 -14.90 -2.28 24.64
CA PHE A 294 -14.30 -1.41 23.63
C PHE A 294 -14.95 -1.58 22.25
N GLY A 295 -15.41 -2.78 21.89
CA GLY A 295 -15.97 -3.06 20.57
C GLY A 295 -14.93 -3.01 19.45
N ARG A 296 -15.32 -2.53 18.27
CA ARG A 296 -14.45 -2.51 17.07
C ARG A 296 -13.50 -1.31 17.10
N PRO A 297 -12.28 -1.46 16.56
CA PRO A 297 -11.39 -0.31 16.33
C PRO A 297 -11.98 0.61 15.25
N LEU A 298 -11.78 1.91 15.43
CA LEU A 298 -12.21 2.96 14.50
C LEU A 298 -11.03 3.61 13.75
N CYS A 299 -9.80 3.27 14.13
CA CYS A 299 -8.57 3.69 13.47
C CYS A 299 -7.45 2.67 13.75
N ASP A 300 -6.34 2.75 13.01
CA ASP A 300 -5.10 2.10 13.43
C ASP A 300 -4.50 2.79 14.65
N GLU A 301 -3.49 2.17 15.25
CA GLU A 301 -2.69 2.78 16.32
C GLU A 301 -1.98 4.06 15.83
N GLN A 302 -2.15 5.15 16.58
CA GLN A 302 -1.62 6.48 16.30
C GLN A 302 -0.63 6.92 17.38
N ASP A 303 0.33 7.77 17.03
CA ASP A 303 1.22 8.42 17.99
C ASP A 303 0.50 9.57 18.72
N LEU A 304 0.75 9.69 20.03
CA LEU A 304 0.31 10.81 20.87
C LEU A 304 1.44 11.84 21.00
N GLY A 305 1.09 13.11 21.22
CA GLY A 305 2.06 14.20 21.32
C GLY A 305 2.99 14.13 22.53
N ASP A 306 2.63 13.32 23.53
CA ASP A 306 3.38 13.08 24.76
C ASP A 306 4.28 11.83 24.70
N GLY A 307 4.45 11.25 23.49
CA GLY A 307 5.26 10.06 23.27
C GLY A 307 4.56 8.74 23.58
N GLY A 308 3.28 8.78 23.99
CA GLY A 308 2.42 7.60 24.03
C GLY A 308 1.91 7.21 22.65
N ARG A 309 1.11 6.13 22.62
CA ARG A 309 0.35 5.72 21.43
C ARG A 309 -1.08 5.44 21.83
N CYS A 310 -2.02 5.62 20.92
CA CYS A 310 -3.45 5.43 21.19
C CYS A 310 -4.10 4.66 20.04
N GLN A 311 -5.07 3.82 20.39
CA GLN A 311 -6.04 3.31 19.45
C GLN A 311 -7.45 3.60 19.94
N ILE A 312 -8.30 4.04 19.01
CA ILE A 312 -9.67 4.46 19.28
C ILE A 312 -10.61 3.33 18.88
N PHE A 313 -11.55 3.00 19.77
CA PHE A 313 -12.56 1.98 19.59
C PHE A 313 -13.95 2.60 19.78
N GLU A 314 -15.00 1.89 19.37
CA GLU A 314 -16.39 2.33 19.52
C GLU A 314 -16.77 2.68 20.97
N GLY A 315 -16.25 1.94 21.94
CA GLY A 315 -16.58 2.08 23.36
C GLY A 315 -15.54 2.81 24.21
N GLY A 316 -14.44 3.30 23.63
CA GLY A 316 -13.40 3.96 24.40
C GLY A 316 -12.05 3.98 23.71
N HIS A 317 -11.03 4.48 24.42
CA HIS A 317 -9.68 4.58 23.91
C HIS A 317 -8.75 3.70 24.73
N ILE A 318 -7.76 3.10 24.08
CA ILE A 318 -6.67 2.40 24.76
C ILE A 318 -5.39 3.17 24.46
N HIS A 319 -4.73 3.65 25.51
CA HIS A 319 -3.43 4.33 25.40
C HIS A 319 -2.31 3.40 25.86
N MET A 320 -1.17 3.47 25.19
CA MET A 320 0.06 2.77 25.55
C MET A 320 1.16 3.77 25.87
N TYR A 321 1.81 3.57 27.02
CA TYR A 321 3.00 4.31 27.43
C TYR A 321 4.05 3.34 27.97
N ASN A 322 5.29 3.48 27.54
CA ASN A 322 6.41 2.61 27.97
C ASN A 322 6.07 1.11 27.85
N GLY A 323 5.39 0.71 26.78
CA GLY A 323 4.96 -0.67 26.54
C GLY A 323 3.78 -1.16 27.40
N ILE A 324 3.17 -0.30 28.21
CA ILE A 324 2.01 -0.63 29.05
C ILE A 324 0.77 0.02 28.46
N ALA A 325 -0.19 -0.81 28.04
CA ALA A 325 -1.49 -0.37 27.58
C ALA A 325 -2.52 -0.30 28.73
N LYS A 326 -3.35 0.74 28.70
CA LYS A 326 -4.43 0.98 29.67
C LYS A 326 -5.60 1.71 29.00
N GLU A 327 -6.78 1.58 29.59
CA GLU A 327 -7.94 2.37 29.22
C GLU A 327 -7.67 3.87 29.45
N ALA A 328 -8.17 4.69 28.53
CA ALA A 328 -8.08 6.14 28.60
C ALA A 328 -9.43 6.79 28.28
N SER A 329 -9.67 7.95 28.90
CA SER A 329 -10.85 8.76 28.63
C SER A 329 -10.70 9.45 27.26
N PRO A 330 -11.77 9.51 26.43
CA PRO A 330 -11.73 10.20 25.14
C PRO A 330 -11.28 11.66 25.24
N GLN A 331 -11.64 12.35 26.34
CA GLN A 331 -11.29 13.75 26.59
C GLN A 331 -9.78 13.99 26.75
N GLY A 332 -9.02 12.97 27.17
CA GLY A 332 -7.57 13.04 27.32
C GLY A 332 -6.78 12.59 26.09
N CYS A 333 -7.46 12.23 25.00
CA CYS A 333 -6.79 11.76 23.79
C CYS A 333 -6.32 12.94 22.94
N THR A 334 -5.02 12.99 22.65
CA THR A 334 -4.43 13.99 21.74
C THR A 334 -4.11 13.38 20.36
N ALA A 335 -4.71 12.24 20.02
CA ALA A 335 -4.49 11.61 18.72
C ALA A 335 -4.96 12.55 17.60
N PRO A 336 -4.20 12.68 16.49
CA PRO A 336 -4.50 13.61 15.42
C PRO A 336 -5.82 13.29 14.71
N TYR A 337 -6.17 12.01 14.62
CA TYR A 337 -7.46 11.56 14.08
C TYR A 337 -8.35 11.01 15.20
N GLN A 338 -9.48 11.67 15.42
CA GLN A 338 -10.54 11.21 16.31
C GLN A 338 -11.80 10.95 15.47
N PRO A 339 -12.07 9.69 15.10
CA PRO A 339 -13.31 9.36 14.42
C PRO A 339 -14.47 9.73 15.35
N GLN A 340 -15.44 10.48 14.83
CA GLN A 340 -16.67 10.69 15.59
C GLN A 340 -17.35 9.34 15.76
N ALA A 341 -17.68 8.99 16.99
CA ALA A 341 -18.58 7.87 17.23
C ALA A 341 -19.86 8.09 16.39
N PRO A 342 -20.45 7.03 15.81
CA PRO A 342 -21.76 7.15 15.20
C PRO A 342 -22.69 7.85 16.19
N PRO A 343 -23.49 8.84 15.76
CA PRO A 343 -24.44 9.46 16.66
C PRO A 343 -25.27 8.35 17.34
N PRO A 344 -25.54 8.46 18.65
CA PRO A 344 -26.37 7.47 19.32
C PRO A 344 -27.67 7.32 18.52
N PRO A 345 -28.21 6.09 18.39
CA PRO A 345 -29.46 5.89 17.68
C PRO A 345 -30.49 6.88 18.24
N PRO A 346 -31.26 7.58 17.39
CA PRO A 346 -32.21 8.57 17.85
C PRO A 346 -33.08 7.91 18.91
N SER A 347 -33.06 8.44 20.13
CA SER A 347 -33.83 7.94 21.26
C SER A 347 -35.29 7.90 20.83
N SER A 348 -35.80 6.72 20.46
CA SER A 348 -37.15 6.55 19.91
C SER A 348 -38.27 6.76 20.94
N LEU A 349 -37.94 7.37 22.07
CA LEU A 349 -38.82 7.64 23.20
C LEU A 349 -38.53 9.05 23.75
N SER A 350 -38.72 10.08 22.94
CA SER A 350 -39.34 11.27 23.51
C SER A 350 -40.82 10.92 23.70
N PRO A 351 -41.34 10.88 24.95
CA PRO A 351 -42.76 10.67 25.15
C PRO A 351 -43.49 11.79 24.41
N ASN A 352 -44.24 11.40 23.37
CA ASN A 352 -45.10 12.30 22.63
C ASN A 352 -46.10 12.90 23.64
N PRO A 353 -46.06 14.22 23.92
CA PRO A 353 -46.97 14.84 24.88
C PRO A 353 -48.44 14.83 24.41
N ASN A 354 -48.72 14.37 23.20
CA ASN A 354 -50.05 14.43 22.57
C ASN A 354 -50.82 13.11 22.55
N PHE A 355 -50.44 12.08 23.33
CA PHE A 355 -51.36 10.96 23.55
C PHE A 355 -52.29 11.27 24.75
N PRO A 356 -53.61 11.49 24.53
CA PRO A 356 -54.55 11.57 25.62
C PRO A 356 -54.59 10.21 26.32
N SER A 357 -54.25 10.19 27.61
CA SER A 357 -54.41 8.99 28.44
C SER A 357 -55.90 8.66 28.54
N SER A 358 -56.33 7.57 27.93
CA SER A 358 -57.59 6.93 28.27
C SER A 358 -57.48 6.42 29.72
N GLY A 359 -58.46 6.78 30.53
CA GLY A 359 -58.45 6.62 31.98
C GLY A 359 -58.20 5.18 32.42
N ALA A 360 -57.23 5.02 33.31
CA ALA A 360 -57.06 3.85 34.15
C ALA A 360 -57.37 4.26 35.60
N VAL A 361 -58.28 3.51 36.20
CA VAL A 361 -58.87 3.75 37.51
C VAL A 361 -57.84 3.54 38.61
N HIS A 362 -57.78 4.52 39.52
CA HIS A 362 -56.98 4.50 40.75
C HIS A 362 -57.36 3.33 41.66
N HIS A 363 -56.35 2.58 42.14
CA HIS A 363 -56.37 1.95 43.44
C HIS A 363 -55.12 2.37 44.22
N HIS A 364 -55.35 3.15 45.28
CA HIS A 364 -54.38 3.48 46.32
C HIS A 364 -54.28 2.30 47.30
N PRO A 365 -53.09 2.07 47.87
CA PRO A 365 -53.04 1.89 49.30
C PRO A 365 -52.20 2.98 49.97
N ASP A 366 -52.71 3.35 51.13
CA ASP A 366 -52.24 4.31 52.11
C ASP A 366 -51.04 3.72 52.87
N TRP A 367 -49.93 4.45 52.90
CA TRP A 367 -48.87 4.30 53.91
C TRP A 367 -48.44 5.69 54.35
N SER A 368 -48.93 6.07 55.52
CA SER A 368 -48.53 7.26 56.25
C SER A 368 -47.39 6.94 57.23
N GLN A 369 -46.63 7.99 57.56
CA GLN A 369 -45.60 8.12 58.61
C GLN A 369 -44.23 7.51 58.25
N SER A 370 -43.09 8.18 58.45
CA SER A 370 -42.72 9.41 59.15
C SER A 370 -41.24 9.71 58.82
N GLY A 371 -40.79 10.97 58.92
CA GLY A 371 -39.35 11.26 58.93
C GLY A 371 -38.97 12.65 58.42
N ALA A 372 -38.80 13.58 59.36
CA ALA A 372 -38.40 14.96 59.13
C ALA A 372 -36.88 15.13 59.02
N GLY A 373 -36.46 16.24 58.39
CA GLY A 373 -35.10 16.82 58.41
C GLY A 373 -34.46 16.82 57.02
N GLY A 374 -34.04 17.93 56.39
CA GLY A 374 -33.80 19.29 56.86
C GLY A 374 -32.45 19.75 56.29
N TYR A 375 -32.45 20.89 55.57
CA TYR A 375 -31.30 21.70 55.12
C TYR A 375 -30.34 21.04 54.10
N GLY A 376 -29.85 21.68 53.03
CA GLY A 376 -29.89 23.06 52.56
C GLY A 376 -28.68 23.29 51.62
N GLY A 377 -28.77 24.28 50.72
CA GLY A 377 -27.59 24.95 50.16
C GLY A 377 -27.29 24.67 48.68
N GLY A 378 -27.68 25.62 47.83
CA GLY A 378 -27.22 25.74 46.45
C GLY A 378 -25.78 26.24 46.35
N GLY A 379 -25.11 25.85 45.27
CA GLY A 379 -23.80 26.35 44.85
C GLY A 379 -23.77 26.44 43.33
N ASN A 380 -24.06 27.63 42.82
CA ASN A 380 -24.03 27.99 41.41
C ASN A 380 -22.60 28.44 41.07
N HIS A 381 -21.83 27.64 40.32
CA HIS A 381 -20.52 28.03 39.82
C HIS A 381 -20.59 28.26 38.31
N GLY A 382 -20.73 29.53 37.92
CA GLY A 382 -20.44 30.00 36.58
C GLY A 382 -18.92 30.05 36.38
N SER A 383 -18.40 29.25 35.45
CA SER A 383 -17.00 29.29 35.06
C SER A 383 -16.85 30.15 33.81
N GLY A 384 -16.11 31.25 33.95
CA GLY A 384 -15.76 32.15 32.85
C GLY A 384 -14.78 31.50 31.88
N TYR A 385 -15.06 31.65 30.59
CA TYR A 385 -14.12 31.33 29.52
C TYR A 385 -13.07 32.44 29.43
N GLN A 386 -11.78 32.08 29.58
CA GLN A 386 -10.66 32.89 29.11
C GLN A 386 -10.25 32.43 27.71
N ALA A 387 -10.05 33.39 26.81
CA ALA A 387 -9.56 33.15 25.45
C ALA A 387 -8.05 32.86 25.47
N THR A 388 -7.64 31.77 24.82
CA THR A 388 -6.24 31.45 24.50
C THR A 388 -5.77 32.26 23.28
N PRO A 389 -4.56 32.86 23.31
CA PRO A 389 -4.00 33.58 22.17
C PRO A 389 -3.52 32.63 21.06
N GLN A 390 -3.79 33.00 19.81
CA GLN A 390 -3.29 32.30 18.61
C GLN A 390 -1.76 32.42 18.47
N PRO A 391 -1.06 31.35 18.04
CA PRO A 391 0.34 31.46 17.65
C PRO A 391 0.49 32.11 16.27
N GLN A 392 1.33 33.14 16.20
CA GLN A 392 1.74 33.83 14.99
C GLN A 392 2.59 32.92 14.10
N ILE A 393 2.17 32.73 12.85
CA ILE A 393 2.95 32.07 11.80
C ILE A 393 3.97 33.07 11.25
N TYR A 394 5.26 32.78 11.46
CA TYR A 394 6.37 33.53 10.86
C TYR A 394 6.53 33.13 9.38
N GLY A 395 6.43 34.13 8.50
CA GLY A 395 6.60 33.94 7.05
C GLY A 395 8.04 33.71 6.64
N GLN A 396 8.26 32.79 5.71
CA GLN A 396 9.53 32.63 5.00
C GLN A 396 9.36 32.95 3.52
N LYS A 397 10.26 33.82 3.05
CA LYS A 397 10.24 34.52 1.77
C LYS A 397 10.59 33.61 0.58
N ASN A 398 9.91 33.88 -0.53
CA ASN A 398 10.23 33.47 -1.89
C ASN A 398 11.69 33.77 -2.28
N ALA A 399 12.33 32.84 -2.96
CA ALA A 399 13.43 33.14 -3.88
C ALA A 399 13.31 32.27 -5.14
N SER A 400 12.99 32.93 -6.24
CA SER A 400 13.00 32.43 -7.62
C SER A 400 14.43 32.33 -8.17
N LYS A 401 14.64 31.38 -9.10
CA LYS A 401 15.36 31.58 -10.39
C LYS A 401 15.54 30.25 -11.14
N ARG A 402 14.86 30.12 -12.27
CA ARG A 402 15.36 29.47 -13.50
C ARG A 402 16.08 30.56 -14.33
N PRO A 403 17.06 30.27 -15.22
CA PRO A 403 16.74 29.74 -16.56
C PRO A 403 17.84 28.89 -17.24
N GLY A 404 17.50 28.28 -18.39
CA GLY A 404 18.49 27.90 -19.41
C GLY A 404 18.16 26.61 -20.14
N GLY A 405 17.53 26.71 -21.32
CA GLY A 405 17.40 25.60 -22.26
C GLY A 405 18.55 25.57 -23.28
N PHE A 406 18.67 24.48 -24.03
CA PHE A 406 19.37 24.41 -25.33
C PHE A 406 18.70 23.37 -26.23
N TRP A 407 18.51 23.76 -27.49
CA TRP A 407 18.06 22.97 -28.64
C TRP A 407 19.27 22.52 -29.47
N TYR A 408 19.21 21.37 -30.13
CA TYR A 408 19.73 21.12 -31.50
C TYR A 408 19.06 19.89 -32.16
N CYS A 409 19.00 19.92 -33.49
CA CYS A 409 18.21 19.06 -34.39
C CYS A 409 19.07 18.03 -35.18
N LEU A 410 18.36 17.09 -35.85
CA LEU A 410 18.70 16.29 -37.07
C LEU A 410 19.68 15.11 -36.87
N THR A 411 19.55 13.91 -37.46
CA THR A 411 18.96 13.33 -38.70
C THR A 411 18.54 11.85 -38.44
N GLY A 412 17.46 11.25 -38.96
CA GLY A 412 17.26 10.82 -40.36
C GLY A 412 17.74 9.38 -40.62
N ILE A 413 16.88 8.35 -40.49
CA ILE A 413 17.13 6.97 -40.99
C ILE A 413 15.86 6.42 -41.66
N ASP A 414 16.09 5.85 -42.85
CA ASP A 414 15.19 5.22 -43.82
C ASP A 414 14.71 3.83 -43.35
N LEU A 415 13.41 3.53 -43.51
CA LEU A 415 12.73 2.34 -42.97
C LEU A 415 12.50 1.22 -44.01
N ASN A 416 13.14 1.25 -45.19
CA ASN A 416 12.79 0.36 -46.30
C ASN A 416 13.77 -0.79 -46.60
N GLN A 417 14.50 -1.33 -45.63
CA GLN A 417 15.29 -2.56 -45.87
C GLN A 417 15.17 -3.57 -44.73
N ALA A 418 14.24 -4.52 -44.89
CA ALA A 418 14.25 -5.80 -44.21
C ALA A 418 14.64 -6.90 -45.22
N PRO A 419 15.64 -7.75 -44.95
CA PRO A 419 15.82 -8.97 -45.72
C PRO A 419 14.85 -10.06 -45.23
N GLU A 420 14.13 -10.62 -46.19
CA GLU A 420 13.26 -11.78 -46.06
C GLU A 420 14.08 -13.08 -45.86
N GLU A 421 13.43 -14.07 -45.24
CA GLU A 421 13.72 -15.52 -45.25
C GLU A 421 14.76 -16.09 -44.27
N CYS A 422 14.25 -16.74 -43.22
CA CYS A 422 14.92 -17.84 -42.51
C CYS A 422 14.26 -19.17 -42.93
N GLY A 423 15.05 -20.08 -43.51
CA GLY A 423 14.63 -21.43 -43.89
C GLY A 423 14.47 -22.40 -42.71
N PRO A 424 13.86 -23.58 -42.92
CA PRO A 424 13.46 -24.48 -41.85
C PRO A 424 14.62 -25.34 -41.30
N CYS A 425 14.63 -25.52 -39.98
CA CYS A 425 15.53 -26.43 -39.27
C CYS A 425 15.11 -27.89 -39.46
N THR A 426 16.03 -28.74 -39.91
CA THR A 426 15.90 -30.20 -39.87
C THR A 426 16.19 -30.72 -38.46
N ARG A 427 15.33 -31.64 -37.98
CA ARG A 427 15.56 -32.46 -36.78
C ARG A 427 16.39 -33.68 -37.18
N ASP A 428 17.55 -33.86 -36.56
CA ASP A 428 18.26 -35.14 -36.59
C ASP A 428 17.95 -35.96 -35.33
N THR A 429 17.73 -37.25 -35.57
CA THR A 429 17.62 -38.37 -34.63
C THR A 429 18.92 -38.72 -33.94
#